data_AF-A0A7V5CAN3-F1
#
_entry.id   AF-A0A7V5CAN3-F1
#
_cell.length_a   1.000
_cell.length_b   1.000
_cell.length_c   1.000
_cell.angle_alpha   90.00
_cell.angle_beta   90.00
_cell.angle_gamma   90.00
#
_symmetry.space_group_name_H-M   'P 1'
#
loop_
_entity.id
_entity.type
_entity.pdbx_description
1 polymer ?
#
loop_
_entity_poly.entity_id
_entity_poly.type
_entity_poly.pdbx_seq_one_letter_code
_entity_poly.pdbx_strand_id
1 'polypeptide(L)' 'KGSSSVVKVGTKVRCIRLVDGDHDIDCKVPGIGQMGLKSQFVKKAAD' A
#
# COMPACT_ATOMS: atom_id res chain seq x y z
N LYS A 1 -2.18 -21.75 2.04
CA LYS A 1 -1.46 -21.59 0.74
C LYS A 1 -1.61 -20.12 0.34
N GLY A 2 -0.89 -19.25 1.06
CA GLY A 2 -1.03 -17.80 0.92
C GLY A 2 -0.60 -17.36 -0.46
N SER A 3 -1.40 -16.51 -1.10
CA SER A 3 -1.01 -15.87 -2.35
C SER A 3 0.31 -15.16 -2.12
N SER A 4 1.38 -15.66 -2.74
CA SER A 4 2.74 -15.11 -2.71
C SER A 4 2.82 -13.83 -3.55
N SER A 5 1.81 -12.97 -3.43
CA SER A 5 1.76 -11.68 -4.09
C SER A 5 2.63 -10.72 -3.28
N VAL A 6 3.94 -10.81 -3.50
CA VAL A 6 4.92 -9.90 -2.90
C VAL A 6 4.77 -8.53 -3.55
N VAL A 7 4.54 -7.49 -2.74
CA VAL A 7 4.57 -6.12 -3.23
C VAL A 7 6.01 -5.71 -3.49
N LYS A 8 6.32 -5.50 -4.78
CA LYS A 8 7.65 -5.09 -5.24
C LYS A 8 7.77 -3.58 -5.28
N VAL A 9 9.01 -3.10 -5.21
CA VAL A 9 9.30 -1.68 -5.44
C VAL A 9 8.80 -1.27 -6.83
N GLY A 10 8.04 -0.18 -6.91
CA GLY A 10 7.41 0.29 -8.14
C GLY A 10 5.93 -0.06 -8.29
N THR A 11 5.34 -0.87 -7.41
CA THR A 11 3.88 -1.07 -7.36
C THR A 11 3.20 0.26 -7.02
N LYS A 12 2.43 0.80 -7.97
CA LYS A 12 1.64 2.02 -7.77
C LYS A 12 0.25 1.65 -7.27
N VAL A 13 -0.18 2.31 -6.21
CA VAL A 13 -1.53 2.15 -5.66
C VAL A 13 -2.21 3.50 -5.70
N ARG A 14 -3.45 3.52 -6.19
CA ARG A 14 -4.29 4.73 -6.28
C ARG A 14 -5.48 4.56 -5.34
N CYS A 15 -6.07 5.67 -4.88
CA CYS A 15 -7.12 5.69 -3.84
C CYS A 15 -6.59 5.26 -2.45
N ILE A 16 -5.64 6.04 -1.90
CA ILE A 16 -5.13 5.84 -0.53
C ILE A 16 -5.96 6.63 0.49
N ARG A 17 -6.08 6.10 1.70
CA ARG A 17 -6.68 6.77 2.85
C ARG A 17 -5.60 7.00 3.91
N LEU A 18 -5.52 8.22 4.40
CA LEU A 18 -4.67 8.55 5.54
C LEU A 18 -5.43 8.19 6.81
N VAL A 19 -4.77 7.45 7.70
CA VAL A 19 -5.33 7.00 8.97
C VAL A 19 -4.35 7.37 10.07
N ASP A 20 -4.87 7.85 11.18
CA ASP A 20 -4.08 8.12 12.39
C ASP A 20 -4.16 6.85 13.28
N GLY A 21 -3.12 6.01 13.22
CA GLY A 21 -3.10 4.68 13.86
C GLY A 21 -1.73 3.99 13.76
N ASP A 22 -1.71 2.65 13.82
CA ASP A 22 -0.48 1.85 13.72
C ASP A 22 0.18 1.93 12.32
N HIS A 23 -0.62 2.24 11.30
CA HIS A 23 -0.19 2.47 9.93
C HIS A 23 -0.70 3.84 9.45
N ASP A 24 0.19 4.62 8.84
CA ASP A 24 -0.14 5.97 8.36
C ASP A 24 -1.03 5.94 7.12
N ILE A 25 -0.90 4.90 6.28
CA ILE A 25 -1.46 4.86 4.93
C ILE A 25 -2.18 3.55 4.72
N ASP A 26 -3.51 3.61 4.63
CA ASP A 26 -4.32 2.49 4.19
C ASP A 26 -4.52 2.55 2.67
N CYS A 27 -4.27 1.44 1.98
CA CYS A 27 -4.40 1.38 0.53
C CYS A 27 -4.94 0.03 0.06
N LYS A 28 -5.67 0.03 -1.06
CA LYS A 28 -6.17 -1.21 -1.67
C LYS A 28 -5.30 -1.60 -2.85
N VAL A 29 -4.51 -2.67 -2.68
CA VAL A 29 -3.67 -3.22 -3.75
C VAL A 29 -4.49 -4.18 -4.61
N PRO A 30 -4.56 -3.97 -5.94
CA PRO A 30 -5.27 -4.87 -6.85
C PRO A 30 -4.63 -6.27 -6.80
N GLY A 31 -5.44 -7.30 -6.56
CA GLY A 31 -4.99 -8.68 -6.47
C GLY A 31 -4.47 -9.13 -5.09
N ILE A 32 -4.34 -8.22 -4.11
CA ILE A 32 -3.95 -8.57 -2.73
C ILE A 32 -5.05 -8.20 -1.73
N GLY A 33 -5.67 -7.02 -1.87
CA GLY A 33 -6.69 -6.53 -0.94
C GLY A 33 -6.27 -5.22 -0.25
N GLN A 34 -6.90 -4.92 0.88
CA GLN A 34 -6.51 -3.78 1.73
C GLN A 34 -5.18 -4.08 2.42
N MET A 35 -4.30 -3.09 2.46
CA MET A 35 -3.01 -3.17 3.12
C MET A 35 -2.63 -1.82 3.75
N GLY A 36 -2.31 -1.86 5.04
CA GLY A 36 -1.71 -0.75 5.76
C GLY A 36 -0.21 -0.67 5.47
N LEU A 37 0.25 0.50 5.07
CA LEU A 37 1.63 0.83 4.78
C LEU A 37 2.08 1.98 5.68
N LYS A 38 3.37 1.96 6.04
CA LYS A 38 4.02 3.08 6.72
C LYS A 38 4.59 4.06 5.70
N SER A 39 4.53 5.33 6.06
CA SER A 39 5.08 6.44 5.26
C SER A 39 6.55 6.25 4.87
N GLN A 40 7.35 5.56 5.68
CA GLN A 40 8.78 5.30 5.41
C GLN A 40 9.05 4.41 4.18
N PHE A 41 8.08 3.63 3.70
CA PHE A 41 8.26 2.68 2.59
C PHE A 41 7.55 3.09 1.30
N VAL A 42 6.81 4.20 1.33
CA VAL A 42 6.05 4.68 0.19
C VAL A 42 6.48 6.08 -0.18
N LYS A 43 6.44 6.36 -1.48
CA LYS A 43 6.67 7.71 -2.01
C LYS A 43 5.41 8.17 -2.72
N LYS A 44 5.15 9.48 -2.66
CA LYS A 44 4.10 10.08 -3.48
C LYS A 44 4.44 9.80 -4.95
N ALA A 45 3.56 9.08 -5.63
CA ALA A 45 3.69 8.84 -7.06
C ALA A 45 3.36 10.16 -7.79
N ALA A 46 4.28 10.63 -8.63
CA ALA A 46 4.10 11.78 -9.51
C ALA A 46 3.88 11.23 -10.92
N ASP A 47 2.66 10.78 -11.19
CA ASP A 47 2.13 10.39 -12.50
C ASP A 47 0.69 10.88 -12.63
#